data_AF-A0A4Q3C039-F1
#
_entry.id   AF-A0A4Q3C039-F1
#
_cell.length_a   1.000
_cell.length_b   1.000
_cell.length_c   1.000
_cell.angle_alpha   90.00
_cell.angle_beta   90.00
_cell.angle_gamma   90.00
#
_symmetry.space_group_name_H-M   'P 1'
#
loop_
_entity.id
_entity.type
_entity.pdbx_description
1 polymer ?
#
loop_
_entity_poly.entity_id
_entity_poly.type
_entity_poly.pdbx_seq_one_letter_code
_entity_poly.pdbx_strand_id
1 'polypeptide(L)'
;PYSALEQETFDRVLQFIADGGYSLRAYEKFKRLTLDKDGLWRVTKPAFVAQHRLNAGIIVESPMLEVRFKNGRRLGKVEEGFGASLSPGDCFFFAGIAVEVERVELTDVIVRATSRPARIVSYMGARLAITATLASRVREFLADRSQWARFPDDVREWLEVQGYRSALPAPGQLLVETFPHEGRHHMVAYSFEGWNAHQSLGMLITRRMEAMGLKPLGFVANDYALAVYGLEQITDPAALFSPDILEHEFVDWVQGSALLKRAFREVAIIGGLVERQIPGKKKSGRQVTFSTDLIYDVLRKYEPDHLLLRAAWEDARARMTDVGRLAHLLDTAAERMLHIDLPRVSPLAVPV
;
A
#
# COMPACT_ATOMS: atom_id res chain seq x y z
N PRO A 1 -14.52 -21.56 -2.24
CA PRO A 1 -13.66 -20.93 -1.21
C PRO A 1 -13.47 -21.76 0.08
N TYR A 2 -14.50 -22.41 0.63
CA TYR A 2 -14.40 -23.05 1.96
C TYR A 2 -14.27 -24.59 1.94
N SER A 3 -14.00 -25.20 0.79
CA SER A 3 -13.95 -26.67 0.64
C SER A 3 -12.76 -27.33 1.35
N ALA A 4 -11.72 -26.56 1.66
CA ALA A 4 -10.54 -27.02 2.40
C ALA A 4 -10.48 -26.44 3.83
N LEU A 5 -11.60 -25.89 4.34
CA LEU A 5 -11.65 -25.30 5.67
C LEU A 5 -11.56 -26.41 6.72
N GLU A 6 -10.54 -26.35 7.57
CA GLU A 6 -10.37 -27.29 8.67
C GLU A 6 -11.48 -27.11 9.72
N GLN A 7 -11.92 -28.21 10.31
CA GLN A 7 -12.96 -28.21 11.34
C GLN A 7 -12.57 -27.31 12.53
N GLU A 8 -11.31 -27.35 12.95
CA GLU A 8 -10.82 -26.49 14.05
C GLU A 8 -10.99 -24.99 13.71
N THR A 9 -10.70 -24.60 12.47
CA THR A 9 -10.87 -23.20 12.04
C THR A 9 -12.34 -22.82 12.03
N PHE A 10 -13.21 -23.71 11.56
CA PHE A 10 -14.66 -23.49 11.60
C PHE A 10 -15.17 -23.32 13.04
N ASP A 11 -14.74 -24.17 13.96
CA ASP A 11 -15.12 -24.11 15.37
C ASP A 11 -14.65 -22.81 16.03
N ARG A 12 -13.44 -22.33 15.69
CA ARG A 12 -12.92 -21.04 16.15
C ARG A 12 -13.72 -19.85 15.62
N VAL A 13 -14.14 -19.89 14.35
CA VAL A 13 -15.02 -18.86 13.77
C VAL A 13 -16.37 -18.86 14.47
N LEU A 14 -16.95 -20.04 14.69
CA LEU A 14 -18.23 -20.20 15.37
C LEU A 14 -18.16 -19.71 16.81
N GLN A 15 -17.10 -20.04 17.55
CA GLN A 15 -16.85 -19.54 18.90
C GLN A 15 -16.68 -18.01 18.93
N PHE A 16 -15.92 -17.46 17.97
CA PHE A 16 -15.78 -16.02 17.83
C PHE A 16 -17.12 -15.31 17.59
N ILE A 17 -18.03 -15.90 16.80
CA ILE A 17 -19.37 -15.33 16.61
C ILE A 17 -20.23 -15.53 17.87
N ALA A 18 -20.05 -16.65 18.58
CA ALA A 18 -20.80 -16.98 19.77
C ALA A 18 -20.55 -16.02 20.92
N ASP A 19 -19.29 -15.71 21.25
CA ASP A 19 -18.94 -14.84 22.39
C ASP A 19 -17.76 -13.89 22.18
N GLY A 20 -17.26 -13.75 20.96
CA GLY A 20 -16.13 -12.90 20.63
C GLY A 20 -14.76 -13.56 20.84
N GLY A 21 -14.71 -14.80 21.33
CA GLY A 21 -13.46 -15.49 21.66
C GLY A 21 -12.96 -15.20 23.09
N TYR A 22 -11.79 -15.73 23.43
CA TYR A 22 -11.30 -15.77 24.82
C TYR A 22 -11.24 -14.39 25.48
N SER A 23 -10.63 -13.41 24.82
CA SER A 23 -10.45 -12.05 25.36
C SER A 23 -11.75 -11.22 25.42
N LEU A 24 -12.79 -11.61 24.68
CA LEU A 24 -13.99 -10.80 24.49
C LEU A 24 -15.26 -11.41 25.10
N ARG A 25 -15.17 -12.64 25.60
CA ARG A 25 -16.25 -13.41 26.23
C ARG A 25 -16.97 -12.71 27.38
N ALA A 26 -16.26 -11.82 28.08
CA ALA A 26 -16.81 -11.03 29.19
C ALA A 26 -17.82 -9.96 28.73
N TYR A 27 -17.80 -9.58 27.45
CA TYR A 27 -18.65 -8.49 26.94
C TYR A 27 -19.92 -9.02 26.27
N GLU A 28 -21.07 -8.70 26.86
CA GLU A 28 -22.41 -9.04 26.34
C GLU A 28 -22.61 -8.69 24.85
N LYS A 29 -22.01 -7.59 24.37
CA LYS A 29 -22.13 -7.14 22.98
C LYS A 29 -21.56 -8.12 21.95
N PHE A 30 -20.66 -9.02 22.34
CA PHE A 30 -20.08 -10.02 21.45
C PHE A 30 -20.75 -11.39 21.57
N LYS A 31 -21.73 -11.54 22.47
CA LYS A 31 -22.50 -12.78 22.65
C LYS A 31 -23.62 -12.92 21.62
N ARG A 32 -23.30 -13.14 20.34
CA ARG A 32 -24.28 -13.06 19.23
C ARG A 32 -25.04 -14.36 19.01
N LEU A 33 -24.40 -15.50 19.26
CA LEU A 33 -25.01 -16.83 19.14
C LEU A 33 -24.93 -17.58 20.47
N THR A 34 -25.92 -18.43 20.71
CA THR A 34 -25.91 -19.41 21.80
C THR A 34 -26.22 -20.79 21.26
N LEU A 35 -25.56 -21.81 21.79
CA LEU A 35 -25.92 -23.19 21.54
C LEU A 35 -27.10 -23.56 22.44
N ASP A 36 -28.20 -23.97 21.84
CA ASP A 36 -29.40 -24.37 22.55
C ASP A 36 -29.34 -25.87 22.92
N LYS A 37 -30.24 -26.32 23.79
CA LYS A 37 -30.23 -27.70 24.34
C LYS A 37 -30.48 -28.78 23.28
N ASP A 38 -31.08 -28.40 22.16
CA ASP A 38 -31.30 -29.23 20.97
C ASP A 38 -30.03 -29.38 20.10
N GLY A 39 -28.91 -28.77 20.49
CA GLY A 39 -27.66 -28.77 19.73
C GLY A 39 -27.63 -27.79 18.57
N LEU A 40 -28.63 -26.90 18.45
CA LEU A 40 -28.70 -25.90 17.38
C LEU A 40 -28.25 -24.52 17.86
N TRP A 41 -27.55 -23.80 16.99
CA TRP A 41 -27.14 -22.42 17.26
C TRP A 41 -28.27 -21.44 16.97
N ARG A 42 -28.52 -20.51 17.90
CA ARG A 42 -29.55 -19.48 17.77
C ARG A 42 -29.00 -18.10 18.07
N VAL A 43 -29.54 -17.09 17.39
CA VAL A 43 -29.21 -15.69 17.67
C VAL A 43 -29.77 -15.32 19.04
N THR A 44 -28.93 -14.73 19.89
CA THR A 44 -29.27 -14.41 21.29
C THR A 44 -30.30 -13.29 21.42
N LYS A 45 -30.22 -12.27 20.56
CA LYS A 45 -31.09 -11.08 20.59
C LYS A 45 -31.51 -10.67 19.16
N PRO A 46 -32.80 -10.37 18.90
CA PRO A 46 -33.25 -9.92 17.57
C PRO A 46 -32.50 -8.69 17.03
N ALA A 47 -32.03 -7.82 17.94
CA ALA A 47 -31.23 -6.65 17.59
C ALA A 47 -29.97 -6.99 16.78
N PHE A 48 -29.33 -8.15 17.02
CA PHE A 48 -28.16 -8.58 16.26
C PHE A 48 -28.49 -8.86 14.79
N VAL A 49 -29.70 -9.32 14.47
CA VAL A 49 -30.13 -9.56 13.08
C VAL A 49 -30.22 -8.24 12.32
N ALA A 50 -30.88 -7.24 12.92
CA ALA A 50 -30.98 -5.91 12.33
C ALA A 50 -29.60 -5.25 12.19
N GLN A 51 -28.76 -5.37 13.23
CA GLN A 51 -27.41 -4.80 13.26
C GLN A 51 -26.48 -5.45 12.23
N HIS A 52 -26.54 -6.77 12.09
CA HIS A 52 -25.79 -7.49 11.07
C HIS A 52 -26.20 -7.04 9.66
N ARG A 53 -27.51 -6.94 9.39
CA ARG A 53 -28.00 -6.46 8.08
C ARG A 53 -27.51 -5.07 7.70
N LEU A 54 -27.39 -4.15 8.67
CA LEU A 54 -26.89 -2.78 8.43
C LEU A 54 -25.38 -2.72 8.14
N ASN A 55 -24.63 -3.73 8.57
CA ASN A 55 -23.17 -3.76 8.46
C ASN A 55 -22.67 -4.83 7.48
N ALA A 56 -23.57 -5.68 6.97
CA ALA A 56 -23.26 -6.76 6.05
C ALA A 56 -22.63 -6.23 4.75
N GLY A 57 -21.63 -6.95 4.26
CA GLY A 57 -20.87 -6.62 3.06
C GLY A 57 -19.38 -6.58 3.32
N ILE A 58 -18.62 -6.88 2.27
CA ILE A 58 -17.15 -6.97 2.31
C ILE A 58 -16.45 -5.70 1.83
N ILE A 59 -17.19 -4.78 1.22
CA ILE A 59 -16.63 -3.52 0.71
C ILE A 59 -16.45 -2.57 1.91
N VAL A 60 -15.20 -2.21 2.17
CA VAL A 60 -14.81 -1.23 3.19
C VAL A 60 -14.39 0.04 2.46
N GLU A 61 -15.06 1.15 2.77
CA GLU A 61 -14.74 2.46 2.19
C GLU A 61 -13.38 2.94 2.72
N SER A 62 -12.51 3.40 1.82
CA SER A 62 -11.22 3.97 2.21
C SER A 62 -11.42 5.20 3.09
N PRO A 63 -10.86 5.25 4.30
CA PRO A 63 -10.97 6.41 5.15
C PRO A 63 -10.26 7.60 4.52
N MET A 64 -10.78 8.79 4.81
CA MET A 64 -10.21 10.05 4.36
C MET A 64 -9.65 10.82 5.56
N LEU A 65 -8.44 11.37 5.44
CA LEU A 65 -7.88 12.33 6.39
C LEU A 65 -8.27 13.75 6.00
N GLU A 66 -8.56 14.59 6.99
CA GLU A 66 -8.86 16.01 6.78
C GLU A 66 -7.55 16.81 6.67
N VAL A 67 -7.34 17.47 5.54
CA VAL A 67 -6.19 18.36 5.35
C VAL A 67 -6.58 19.74 5.85
N ARG A 68 -5.85 20.27 6.84
CA ARG A 68 -6.14 21.57 7.43
C ARG A 68 -4.90 22.31 7.90
N PHE A 69 -5.02 23.62 7.96
CA PHE A 69 -4.02 24.47 8.57
C PHE A 69 -4.04 24.36 10.10
N LYS A 70 -2.93 24.74 10.74
CA LYS A 70 -2.82 24.81 12.21
C LYS A 70 -3.88 25.72 12.85
N ASN A 71 -4.32 26.75 12.14
CA ASN A 71 -5.40 27.66 12.58
C ASN A 71 -6.81 27.06 12.44
N GLY A 72 -6.94 25.80 12.01
CA GLY A 72 -8.21 25.09 11.87
C GLY A 72 -8.91 25.26 10.52
N ARG A 73 -8.39 26.10 9.61
CA ARG A 73 -8.96 26.24 8.25
C ARG A 73 -8.78 24.93 7.48
N ARG A 74 -9.90 24.36 7.04
CA ARG A 74 -9.95 23.10 6.28
C ARG A 74 -9.71 23.37 4.79
N LEU A 75 -8.88 22.54 4.17
CA LEU A 75 -8.62 22.56 2.73
C LEU A 75 -9.42 21.49 1.99
N GLY A 76 -9.71 20.37 2.64
CA GLY A 76 -10.41 19.25 2.03
C GLY A 76 -10.01 17.93 2.66
N LYS A 77 -10.16 16.84 1.91
CA LYS A 77 -9.89 15.49 2.36
C LYS A 77 -8.99 14.73 1.37
N VAL A 78 -8.06 13.95 1.89
CA VAL A 78 -7.19 13.04 1.12
C VAL A 78 -7.41 11.61 1.59
N GLU A 79 -7.19 10.63 0.73
CA GLU A 79 -7.25 9.23 1.14
C GLU A 79 -6.21 8.95 2.23
N GLU A 80 -6.58 8.13 3.23
CA GLU A 80 -5.69 7.73 4.31
C GLU A 80 -4.43 7.03 3.80
N GLY A 81 -4.51 6.32 2.66
CA GLY A 81 -3.33 5.73 2.03
C GLY A 81 -2.28 6.79 1.64
N PHE A 82 -2.71 7.89 1.02
CA PHE A 82 -1.83 9.02 0.72
C PHE A 82 -1.33 9.68 2.00
N GLY A 83 -2.24 9.91 2.96
CA GLY A 83 -1.92 10.53 4.24
C GLY A 83 -0.90 9.77 5.08
N ALA A 84 -0.96 8.44 5.09
CA ALA A 84 -0.04 7.57 5.81
C ALA A 84 1.37 7.54 5.20
N SER A 85 1.51 7.92 3.92
CA SER A 85 2.81 8.06 3.25
C SER A 85 3.49 9.41 3.50
N LEU A 86 2.87 10.31 4.27
CA LEU A 86 3.40 11.64 4.54
C LEU A 86 4.19 11.66 5.86
N SER A 87 5.33 12.34 5.82
CA SER A 87 6.13 12.69 6.99
C SER A 87 6.16 14.21 7.21
N PRO A 88 6.41 14.69 8.45
CA PRO A 88 6.67 16.11 8.70
C PRO A 88 7.79 16.64 7.78
N GLY A 89 7.53 17.74 7.09
CA GLY A 89 8.42 18.35 6.09
C GLY A 89 8.07 18.03 4.64
N ASP A 90 7.23 17.01 4.39
CA ASP A 90 6.80 16.67 3.02
C ASP A 90 5.93 17.78 2.42
N CYS A 91 6.13 18.06 1.13
CA CYS A 91 5.37 19.07 0.39
C CYS A 91 4.45 18.42 -0.65
N PHE A 92 3.16 18.76 -0.65
CA PHE A 92 2.20 18.30 -1.65
C PHE A 92 1.24 19.39 -2.12
N PHE A 93 0.74 19.28 -3.34
CA PHE A 93 -0.18 20.24 -3.94
C PHE A 93 -1.62 19.80 -3.66
N PHE A 94 -2.41 20.66 -3.01
CA PHE A 94 -3.77 20.35 -2.61
C PHE A 94 -4.65 21.60 -2.58
N ALA A 95 -5.88 21.48 -3.06
CA ALA A 95 -6.85 22.58 -3.13
C ALA A 95 -6.28 23.88 -3.79
N GLY A 96 -5.44 23.72 -4.82
CA GLY A 96 -4.89 24.83 -5.59
C GLY A 96 -3.65 25.50 -4.97
N ILE A 97 -3.08 24.95 -3.89
CA ILE A 97 -1.90 25.49 -3.23
C ILE A 97 -0.88 24.39 -2.89
N ALA A 98 0.40 24.74 -2.88
CA ALA A 98 1.44 23.90 -2.31
C ALA A 98 1.43 24.01 -0.79
N VAL A 99 1.44 22.86 -0.11
CA VAL A 99 1.40 22.77 1.35
C VAL A 99 2.51 21.87 1.87
N GLU A 100 3.09 22.23 3.01
CA GLU A 100 4.09 21.44 3.73
C GLU A 100 3.45 20.83 4.98
N VAL A 101 3.69 19.54 5.20
CA VAL A 101 3.19 18.79 6.36
C VAL A 101 3.94 19.24 7.60
N GLU A 102 3.22 19.78 8.58
CA GLU A 102 3.77 20.04 9.91
C GLU A 102 3.68 18.80 10.80
N ARG A 103 2.55 18.07 10.71
CA ARG A 103 2.32 16.82 11.43
C ARG A 103 1.19 16.02 10.81
N VAL A 104 1.30 14.71 10.89
CA VAL A 104 0.22 13.77 10.57
C VAL A 104 -0.37 13.27 11.89
N GLU A 105 -1.63 13.57 12.11
CA GLU A 105 -2.43 13.02 13.20
C GLU A 105 -3.28 11.85 12.66
N LEU A 106 -3.92 11.11 13.56
CA LEU A 106 -4.74 9.93 13.19
C LEU A 106 -5.83 10.24 12.14
N THR A 107 -6.32 11.48 12.09
CA THR A 107 -7.43 11.89 11.21
C THR A 107 -7.18 13.16 10.42
N ASP A 108 -6.05 13.79 10.66
CA ASP A 108 -5.79 15.14 10.16
C ASP A 108 -4.36 15.21 9.65
N VAL A 109 -4.19 15.80 8.47
CA VAL A 109 -2.88 16.24 7.99
C VAL A 109 -2.79 17.73 8.24
N ILE A 110 -1.95 18.12 9.19
CA ILE A 110 -1.77 19.52 9.55
C ILE A 110 -0.69 20.09 8.68
N VAL A 111 -1.04 21.18 7.98
CA VAL A 111 -0.17 21.75 6.97
C VAL A 111 0.04 23.25 7.14
N ARG A 112 1.10 23.75 6.53
CA ARG A 112 1.36 25.17 6.30
C ARG A 112 1.53 25.44 4.80
N ALA A 113 1.27 26.67 4.35
CA ALA A 113 1.52 27.02 2.96
C ALA A 113 3.04 27.04 2.71
N THR A 114 3.45 26.59 1.53
CA THR A 114 4.86 26.57 1.13
C THR A 114 5.01 26.97 -0.32
N SER A 115 6.18 27.54 -0.66
CA SER A 115 6.60 27.78 -2.04
C SER A 115 7.54 26.70 -2.55
N ARG A 116 7.84 25.67 -1.74
CA ARG A 116 8.70 24.55 -2.13
C ARG A 116 7.98 23.67 -3.16
N PRO A 117 8.72 23.02 -4.08
CA PRO A 117 8.14 22.07 -5.03
C PRO A 117 7.37 20.97 -4.29
N ALA A 118 6.17 20.66 -4.78
CA ALA A 118 5.20 19.86 -4.05
C ALA A 118 4.63 18.75 -4.95
N ARG A 119 4.55 17.52 -4.43
CA ARG A 119 4.01 16.37 -5.17
C ARG A 119 2.49 16.43 -5.29
N ILE A 120 1.91 15.85 -6.34
CA ILE A 120 0.44 15.84 -6.53
C ILE A 120 -0.19 14.73 -5.69
N VAL A 121 -1.39 14.98 -5.14
CA VAL A 121 -2.18 13.94 -4.45
C VAL A 121 -2.63 12.87 -5.45
N SER A 122 -2.30 11.62 -5.17
CA SER A 122 -2.77 10.47 -5.94
C SER A 122 -3.97 9.83 -5.25
N TYR A 123 -5.06 9.60 -6.01
CA TYR A 123 -6.24 8.87 -5.56
C TYR A 123 -6.19 7.47 -6.14
N MET A 124 -6.35 6.45 -5.31
CA MET A 124 -6.05 5.07 -5.73
C MET A 124 -7.10 4.43 -6.63
N GLY A 125 -8.35 4.90 -6.57
CA GLY A 125 -9.44 4.41 -7.44
C GLY A 125 -9.58 2.88 -7.49
N ALA A 126 -10.35 2.36 -8.45
CA ALA A 126 -10.40 0.94 -8.76
C ALA A 126 -9.29 0.59 -9.78
N ARG A 127 -8.03 0.62 -9.35
CA ARG A 127 -6.90 0.29 -10.22
C ARG A 127 -6.70 -1.24 -10.23
N LEU A 128 -6.91 -1.87 -11.38
CA LEU A 128 -6.54 -3.26 -11.59
C LEU A 128 -5.02 -3.31 -11.87
N ALA A 129 -4.29 -4.09 -11.08
CA ALA A 129 -2.86 -4.29 -11.29
C ALA A 129 -2.58 -4.98 -12.63
N ILE A 130 -1.48 -4.63 -13.29
CA ILE A 130 -1.02 -5.33 -14.48
C ILE A 130 -0.72 -6.81 -14.15
N THR A 131 -1.29 -7.75 -14.90
CA THR A 131 -0.98 -9.18 -14.70
C THR A 131 0.46 -9.47 -15.17
N ALA A 132 1.09 -10.53 -14.65
CA ALA A 132 2.44 -10.94 -15.10
C ALA A 132 2.48 -11.20 -16.61
N THR A 133 1.42 -11.80 -17.15
CA THR A 133 1.29 -12.08 -18.59
C THR A 133 1.19 -10.81 -19.41
N LEU A 134 0.42 -9.81 -18.96
CA LEU A 134 0.31 -8.52 -19.63
C LEU A 134 1.64 -7.76 -19.56
N ALA A 135 2.29 -7.74 -18.39
CA ALA A 135 3.61 -7.13 -18.21
C ALA A 135 4.66 -7.72 -19.15
N SER A 136 4.77 -9.06 -19.22
CA SER A 136 5.67 -9.76 -20.14
C SER A 136 5.40 -9.36 -21.58
N ARG A 137 4.11 -9.32 -21.98
CA ARG A 137 3.75 -9.03 -23.36
C ARG A 137 4.02 -7.58 -23.77
N VAL A 138 3.81 -6.63 -22.85
CA VAL A 138 4.19 -5.23 -23.06
C VAL A 138 5.70 -5.11 -23.25
N ARG A 139 6.51 -5.75 -22.40
CA ARG A 139 7.98 -5.73 -22.52
C ARG A 139 8.46 -6.29 -23.84
N GLU A 140 7.87 -7.39 -24.32
CA GLU A 140 8.18 -7.96 -25.63
C GLU A 140 7.90 -6.98 -26.77
N PHE A 141 6.76 -6.27 -26.74
CA PHE A 141 6.46 -5.26 -27.75
C PHE A 141 7.39 -4.04 -27.71
N LEU A 142 7.79 -3.61 -26.50
CA LEU A 142 8.74 -2.51 -26.35
C LEU A 142 10.13 -2.89 -26.87
N ALA A 143 10.59 -4.12 -26.62
CA ALA A 143 11.90 -4.58 -27.03
C ALA A 143 12.00 -4.90 -28.54
N ASP A 144 10.95 -5.44 -29.15
CA ASP A 144 10.94 -5.82 -30.57
C ASP A 144 10.58 -4.64 -31.49
N ARG A 145 11.61 -3.98 -32.03
CA ARG A 145 11.48 -2.88 -33.00
C ARG A 145 10.63 -3.22 -34.22
N SER A 146 10.55 -4.49 -34.62
CA SER A 146 9.74 -4.90 -35.77
C SER A 146 8.23 -4.75 -35.51
N GLN A 147 7.81 -4.71 -34.23
CA GLN A 147 6.42 -4.53 -33.84
C GLN A 147 5.99 -3.06 -33.85
N TRP A 148 6.93 -2.11 -33.84
CA TRP A 148 6.61 -0.69 -33.60
C TRP A 148 5.81 -0.04 -34.73
N ALA A 149 5.86 -0.61 -35.94
CA ALA A 149 5.01 -0.18 -37.05
C ALA A 149 3.49 -0.34 -36.76
N ARG A 150 3.12 -1.11 -35.73
CA ARG A 150 1.72 -1.29 -35.29
C ARG A 150 1.26 -0.21 -34.32
N PHE A 151 2.18 0.58 -33.76
CA PHE A 151 1.86 1.64 -32.82
C PHE A 151 1.48 2.94 -33.54
N PRO A 152 0.69 3.81 -32.89
CA PRO A 152 0.53 5.19 -33.35
C PRO A 152 1.90 5.85 -33.55
N ASP A 153 2.01 6.73 -34.55
CA ASP A 153 3.28 7.37 -34.92
C ASP A 153 3.95 8.07 -33.73
N ASP A 154 3.17 8.78 -32.90
CA ASP A 154 3.67 9.45 -31.69
C ASP A 154 4.33 8.47 -30.70
N VAL A 155 3.77 7.26 -30.55
CA VAL A 155 4.32 6.23 -29.66
C VAL A 155 5.60 5.65 -30.24
N ARG A 156 5.62 5.38 -31.56
CA ARG A 156 6.83 4.90 -32.24
C ARG A 156 7.97 5.91 -32.09
N GLU A 157 7.71 7.18 -32.39
CA GLU A 157 8.69 8.26 -32.23
C GLU A 157 9.20 8.32 -30.78
N TRP A 158 8.30 8.23 -29.80
CA TRP A 158 8.67 8.22 -28.39
C TRP A 158 9.66 7.08 -28.03
N LEU A 159 9.40 5.86 -28.53
CA LEU A 159 10.27 4.70 -28.32
C LEU A 159 11.61 4.82 -29.06
N GLU A 160 11.61 5.40 -30.26
CA GLU A 160 12.84 5.70 -31.01
C GLU A 160 13.72 6.70 -30.26
N VAL A 161 13.13 7.78 -29.72
CA VAL A 161 13.86 8.76 -28.92
C VAL A 161 14.37 8.12 -27.62
N GLN A 162 13.59 7.25 -26.97
CA GLN A 162 14.08 6.49 -25.81
C GLN A 162 15.30 5.65 -26.18
N GLY A 163 15.23 4.89 -27.27
CA GLY A 163 16.34 4.06 -27.75
C GLY A 163 17.57 4.85 -28.22
N TYR A 164 17.39 6.13 -28.56
CA TYR A 164 18.51 7.05 -28.87
C TYR A 164 19.12 7.66 -27.60
N ARG A 165 18.30 7.98 -26.58
CA ARG A 165 18.73 8.66 -25.36
C ARG A 165 19.22 7.72 -24.27
N SER A 166 18.73 6.49 -24.25
CA SER A 166 18.97 5.49 -23.23
C SER A 166 18.81 4.10 -23.87
N ALA A 167 18.04 3.20 -23.25
CA ALA A 167 17.72 1.89 -23.78
C ALA A 167 16.24 1.54 -23.57
N LEU A 168 15.79 0.48 -24.24
CA LEU A 168 14.55 -0.21 -23.95
C LEU A 168 14.89 -1.55 -23.32
N PRO A 169 14.31 -1.91 -22.15
CA PRO A 169 14.67 -3.13 -21.45
C PRO A 169 14.29 -4.35 -22.28
N ALA A 170 15.24 -5.25 -22.52
CA ALA A 170 14.94 -6.56 -23.08
C ALA A 170 14.07 -7.38 -22.10
N PRO A 171 13.35 -8.42 -22.56
CA PRO A 171 12.71 -9.39 -21.68
C PRO A 171 13.74 -9.97 -20.68
N GLY A 172 13.38 -10.01 -19.40
CA GLY A 172 14.27 -10.39 -18.29
C GLY A 172 15.17 -9.28 -17.76
N GLN A 173 15.56 -8.28 -18.57
CA GLN A 173 16.46 -7.20 -18.13
C GLN A 173 15.77 -6.18 -17.21
N LEU A 174 16.47 -5.68 -16.20
CA LEU A 174 16.01 -4.57 -15.35
C LEU A 174 16.72 -3.28 -15.80
N LEU A 175 16.05 -2.43 -16.57
CA LEU A 175 16.60 -1.12 -16.89
C LEU A 175 16.51 -0.21 -15.65
N VAL A 176 17.64 0.38 -15.27
CA VAL A 176 17.72 1.41 -14.24
C VAL A 176 18.40 2.63 -14.83
N GLU A 177 17.75 3.78 -14.73
CA GLU A 177 18.27 5.06 -15.22
C GLU A 177 18.52 6.00 -14.05
N THR A 178 19.68 6.63 -14.00
CA THR A 178 19.97 7.72 -13.05
C THR A 178 20.14 9.03 -13.78
N PHE A 179 19.60 10.13 -13.23
CA PHE A 179 19.78 11.46 -13.83
C PHE A 179 19.52 12.59 -12.83
N PRO A 180 20.15 13.76 -13.03
CA PRO A 180 19.77 14.98 -12.32
C PRO A 180 18.51 15.60 -12.94
N HIS A 181 17.60 16.10 -12.11
CA HIS A 181 16.45 16.88 -12.54
C HIS A 181 16.03 17.87 -11.43
N GLU A 182 15.80 19.13 -11.77
CA GLU A 182 15.35 20.18 -10.84
C GLU A 182 16.13 20.26 -9.52
N GLY A 183 17.45 20.08 -9.57
CA GLY A 183 18.33 20.14 -8.39
C GLY A 183 18.25 18.91 -7.48
N ARG A 184 17.72 17.78 -7.99
CA ARG A 184 17.63 16.49 -7.30
C ARG A 184 18.26 15.40 -8.16
N HIS A 185 18.60 14.28 -7.54
CA HIS A 185 19.05 13.08 -8.22
C HIS A 185 17.93 12.05 -8.23
N HIS A 186 17.62 11.54 -9.41
CA HIS A 186 16.57 10.56 -9.65
C HIS A 186 17.17 9.22 -10.04
N MET A 187 16.50 8.15 -9.63
CA MET A 187 16.70 6.80 -10.15
C MET A 187 15.34 6.23 -10.54
N VAL A 188 15.21 5.75 -11.78
CA VAL A 188 14.00 5.12 -12.31
C VAL A 188 14.31 3.68 -12.68
N ALA A 189 13.57 2.72 -12.11
CA ALA A 189 13.70 1.30 -12.36
C ALA A 189 12.46 0.76 -13.06
N TYR A 190 12.63 0.20 -14.26
CA TYR A 190 11.55 -0.30 -15.11
C TYR A 190 11.38 -1.81 -14.96
N SER A 191 10.79 -2.26 -13.85
CA SER A 191 10.69 -3.69 -13.53
C SER A 191 9.43 -4.37 -14.09
N PHE A 192 8.35 -3.63 -14.30
CA PHE A 192 7.03 -4.17 -14.69
C PHE A 192 6.40 -5.15 -13.70
N GLU A 193 6.80 -5.10 -12.43
CA GLU A 193 6.24 -5.96 -11.38
C GLU A 193 4.86 -5.51 -10.87
N GLY A 194 4.36 -4.36 -11.33
CA GLY A 194 3.07 -3.83 -10.94
C GLY A 194 3.15 -2.84 -9.78
N TRP A 195 2.09 -2.03 -9.67
CA TRP A 195 2.10 -0.89 -8.74
C TRP A 195 2.33 -1.27 -7.28
N ASN A 196 1.66 -2.31 -6.78
CA ASN A 196 1.84 -2.76 -5.39
C ASN A 196 3.28 -3.18 -5.09
N ALA A 197 3.90 -3.97 -5.99
CA ALA A 197 5.29 -4.40 -5.85
C ALA A 197 6.24 -3.19 -5.82
N HIS A 198 6.03 -2.23 -6.73
CA HIS A 198 6.81 -1.00 -6.76
C HIS A 198 6.59 -0.11 -5.53
N GLN A 199 5.37 -0.09 -4.95
CA GLN A 199 5.14 0.63 -3.69
C GLN A 199 5.97 0.04 -2.56
N SER A 200 5.92 -1.28 -2.38
CA SER A 200 6.73 -1.97 -1.37
C SER A 200 8.21 -1.76 -1.61
N LEU A 201 8.67 -1.92 -2.85
CA LEU A 201 10.06 -1.70 -3.24
C LEU A 201 10.51 -0.25 -3.00
N GLY A 202 9.67 0.74 -3.33
CA GLY A 202 9.97 2.16 -3.13
C GLY A 202 10.20 2.48 -1.65
N MET A 203 9.36 1.95 -0.76
CA MET A 203 9.56 2.11 0.68
C MET A 203 10.88 1.49 1.15
N LEU A 204 11.17 0.25 0.75
CA LEU A 204 12.41 -0.44 1.10
C LEU A 204 13.65 0.31 0.57
N ILE A 205 13.65 0.66 -0.72
CA ILE A 205 14.75 1.40 -1.35
C ILE A 205 14.97 2.74 -0.65
N THR A 206 13.93 3.51 -0.35
CA THR A 206 14.12 4.78 0.36
C THR A 206 14.72 4.58 1.76
N ARG A 207 14.29 3.56 2.53
CA ARG A 207 14.92 3.26 3.83
C ARG A 207 16.40 2.92 3.68
N ARG A 208 16.75 2.10 2.69
CA ARG A 208 18.13 1.76 2.37
C ARG A 208 18.95 2.96 1.93
N MET A 209 18.38 3.83 1.09
CA MET A 209 18.98 5.10 0.70
C MET A 209 19.30 5.97 1.93
N GLU A 210 18.40 6.02 2.90
CA GLU A 210 18.63 6.76 4.14
C GLU A 210 19.77 6.16 4.97
N ALA A 211 19.82 4.83 5.12
CA ALA A 211 20.92 4.13 5.77
C ALA A 211 22.28 4.33 5.06
N MET A 212 22.27 4.49 3.74
CA MET A 212 23.44 4.78 2.91
C MET A 212 23.78 6.29 2.83
N GLY A 213 23.02 7.16 3.51
CA GLY A 213 23.26 8.61 3.52
C GLY A 213 22.89 9.34 2.22
N LEU A 214 22.09 8.71 1.34
CA LEU A 214 21.67 9.27 0.04
C LEU A 214 20.54 10.31 0.15
N LYS A 215 20.04 10.57 1.37
CA LYS A 215 19.03 11.60 1.70
C LYS A 215 17.81 11.53 0.75
N PRO A 216 17.07 10.41 0.75
CA PRO A 216 15.87 10.26 -0.07
C PRO A 216 14.83 11.30 0.34
N LEU A 217 14.13 11.85 -0.66
CA LEU A 217 13.00 12.76 -0.46
C LEU A 217 11.66 12.09 -0.75
N GLY A 218 11.67 10.93 -1.42
CA GLY A 218 10.49 10.14 -1.68
C GLY A 218 10.61 9.27 -2.92
N PHE A 219 9.49 8.66 -3.27
CA PHE A 219 9.34 7.84 -4.47
C PHE A 219 7.95 7.99 -5.08
N VAL A 220 7.85 7.67 -6.35
CA VAL A 220 6.60 7.54 -7.11
C VAL A 220 6.64 6.21 -7.84
N ALA A 221 5.49 5.54 -7.95
CA ALA A 221 5.41 4.29 -8.70
C ALA A 221 4.12 4.20 -9.51
N ASN A 222 4.23 3.49 -10.62
CA ASN A 222 3.12 3.05 -11.46
C ASN A 222 3.24 1.54 -11.72
N ASP A 223 2.55 1.00 -12.73
CA ASP A 223 2.55 -0.44 -12.99
C ASP A 223 3.85 -0.96 -13.65
N TYR A 224 4.60 -0.08 -14.32
CA TYR A 224 5.79 -0.48 -15.08
C TYR A 224 7.12 0.00 -14.48
N ALA A 225 7.09 1.05 -13.66
CA ALA A 225 8.29 1.64 -13.08
C ALA A 225 8.11 2.15 -11.64
N LEU A 226 9.25 2.22 -10.97
CA LEU A 226 9.48 2.90 -9.69
C LEU A 226 10.50 4.01 -9.90
N ALA A 227 10.17 5.24 -9.51
CA ALA A 227 11.10 6.36 -9.44
C ALA A 227 11.36 6.74 -7.99
N VAL A 228 12.63 6.82 -7.59
CA VAL A 228 13.06 7.38 -6.30
C VAL A 228 13.89 8.64 -6.55
N TYR A 229 13.86 9.58 -5.62
CA TYR A 229 14.62 10.82 -5.75
C TYR A 229 15.14 11.33 -4.41
N GLY A 230 16.32 11.94 -4.44
CA GLY A 230 17.05 12.40 -3.26
C GLY A 230 17.95 13.60 -3.52
N LEU A 231 18.67 14.01 -2.49
CA LEU A 231 19.62 15.13 -2.57
C LEU A 231 21.02 14.70 -3.03
N GLU A 232 21.40 13.44 -2.82
CA GLU A 232 22.70 12.91 -3.21
C GLU A 232 22.57 12.01 -4.46
N GLN A 233 23.63 11.96 -5.27
CA GLN A 233 23.66 11.13 -6.46
C GLN A 233 23.71 9.64 -6.10
N ILE A 234 22.88 8.84 -6.76
CA ILE A 234 22.92 7.39 -6.71
C ILE A 234 23.93 6.91 -7.74
N THR A 235 25.10 6.48 -7.30
CA THR A 235 26.18 6.00 -8.18
C THR A 235 26.20 4.49 -8.35
N ASP A 236 25.70 3.74 -7.36
CA ASP A 236 25.58 2.29 -7.39
C ASP A 236 24.12 1.87 -7.11
N PRO A 237 23.26 1.86 -8.15
CA PRO A 237 21.91 1.37 -8.01
C PRO A 237 21.84 -0.11 -7.60
N ALA A 238 22.81 -0.96 -7.96
CA ALA A 238 22.74 -2.39 -7.69
C ALA A 238 22.70 -2.69 -6.20
N ALA A 239 23.44 -1.93 -5.39
CA ALA A 239 23.39 -2.02 -3.92
C ALA A 239 21.98 -1.78 -3.33
N LEU A 240 21.16 -0.95 -3.96
CA LEU A 240 19.79 -0.66 -3.51
C LEU A 240 18.82 -1.82 -3.76
N PHE A 241 19.15 -2.75 -4.66
CA PHE A 241 18.32 -3.90 -5.03
C PHE A 241 18.84 -5.23 -4.50
N SER A 242 19.82 -5.21 -3.59
CA SER A 242 20.37 -6.44 -3.03
C SER A 242 19.29 -7.23 -2.23
N PRO A 243 19.24 -8.57 -2.35
CA PRO A 243 18.19 -9.41 -1.74
C PRO A 243 18.06 -9.32 -0.22
N ASP A 244 19.15 -8.97 0.47
CA ASP A 244 19.21 -8.79 1.93
C ASP A 244 18.19 -7.75 2.46
N ILE A 245 17.67 -6.88 1.58
CA ILE A 245 16.62 -5.92 1.90
C ILE A 245 15.34 -6.59 2.40
N LEU A 246 15.07 -7.82 1.96
CA LEU A 246 13.91 -8.59 2.40
C LEU A 246 14.13 -9.32 3.72
N GLU A 247 15.36 -9.64 4.08
CA GLU A 247 15.65 -10.43 5.28
C GLU A 247 15.53 -9.59 6.55
N HIS A 248 16.02 -8.36 6.52
CA HIS A 248 16.10 -7.50 7.71
C HIS A 248 15.15 -6.31 7.67
N GLU A 249 15.04 -5.61 6.55
CA GLU A 249 14.30 -4.34 6.49
C GLU A 249 12.79 -4.56 6.33
N PHE A 250 12.39 -5.66 5.69
CA PHE A 250 10.99 -5.98 5.42
C PHE A 250 10.20 -6.36 6.68
N VAL A 251 10.75 -7.19 7.57
CA VAL A 251 10.05 -7.63 8.79
C VAL A 251 9.82 -6.43 9.73
N ASP A 252 10.86 -5.63 9.95
CA ASP A 252 10.78 -4.38 10.70
C ASP A 252 9.74 -3.43 10.11
N TRP A 253 9.69 -3.33 8.78
CA TRP A 253 8.70 -2.51 8.08
C TRP A 253 7.28 -3.04 8.24
N VAL A 254 7.03 -4.34 8.06
CA VAL A 254 5.70 -4.93 8.25
C VAL A 254 5.20 -4.69 9.67
N GLN A 255 6.08 -4.81 10.66
CA GLN A 255 5.73 -4.61 12.07
C GLN A 255 5.59 -3.14 12.49
N GLY A 256 6.34 -2.24 11.85
CA GLY A 256 6.33 -0.79 12.11
C GLY A 256 5.34 0.01 11.26
N SER A 257 4.85 -0.54 10.14
CA SER A 257 3.95 0.15 9.22
C SER A 257 2.49 0.06 9.65
N ALA A 258 1.69 1.03 9.19
CA ALA A 258 0.23 1.02 9.34
C ALA A 258 -0.46 -0.10 8.53
N LEU A 259 0.28 -0.93 7.77
CA LEU A 259 -0.28 -1.94 6.88
C LEU A 259 -1.06 -3.02 7.64
N LEU A 260 -0.47 -3.60 8.68
CA LEU A 260 -1.14 -4.62 9.48
C LEU A 260 -2.34 -4.06 10.23
N LYS A 261 -2.22 -2.84 10.78
CA LYS A 261 -3.34 -2.15 11.43
C LYS A 261 -4.47 -1.87 10.44
N ARG A 262 -4.14 -1.54 9.19
CA ARG A 262 -5.12 -1.35 8.11
C ARG A 262 -5.80 -2.66 7.69
N ALA A 263 -5.02 -3.72 7.42
CA ALA A 263 -5.58 -5.03 7.11
C ALA A 263 -6.47 -5.53 8.25
N PHE A 264 -6.01 -5.37 9.49
CA PHE A 264 -6.79 -5.72 10.67
C PHE A 264 -8.08 -4.90 10.79
N ARG A 265 -8.05 -3.61 10.46
CA ARG A 265 -9.25 -2.76 10.49
C ARG A 265 -10.33 -3.30 9.56
N GLU A 266 -9.97 -3.68 8.33
CA GLU A 266 -10.92 -4.25 7.38
C GLU A 266 -11.51 -5.56 7.90
N VAL A 267 -10.65 -6.47 8.38
CA VAL A 267 -11.07 -7.74 8.99
C VAL A 267 -11.95 -7.54 10.23
N ALA A 268 -11.63 -6.57 11.09
CA ALA A 268 -12.39 -6.26 12.29
C ALA A 268 -13.78 -5.67 11.98
N ILE A 269 -13.90 -4.90 10.89
CA ILE A 269 -15.17 -4.38 10.41
C ILE A 269 -16.02 -5.51 9.82
N ILE A 270 -15.44 -6.32 8.93
CA ILE A 270 -16.14 -7.43 8.25
C ILE A 270 -16.54 -8.51 9.26
N GLY A 271 -15.66 -8.85 10.19
CA GLY A 271 -15.93 -9.77 11.30
C GLY A 271 -16.88 -9.22 12.37
N GLY A 272 -17.28 -7.95 12.25
CA GLY A 272 -18.24 -7.30 13.14
C GLY A 272 -17.72 -6.98 14.53
N LEU A 273 -16.40 -7.00 14.77
CA LEU A 273 -15.81 -6.48 16.02
C LEU A 273 -16.10 -4.98 16.17
N VAL A 274 -16.07 -4.26 15.05
CA VAL A 274 -16.34 -2.83 15.00
C VAL A 274 -17.47 -2.57 14.01
N GLU A 275 -18.60 -2.13 14.54
CA GLU A 275 -19.77 -1.77 13.76
C GLU A 275 -19.61 -0.36 13.17
N ARG A 276 -19.94 -0.20 11.88
CA ARG A 276 -19.91 1.07 11.13
C ARG A 276 -21.21 1.85 11.31
N GLN A 277 -22.33 1.14 11.18
CA GLN A 277 -23.67 1.71 11.26
C GLN A 277 -24.35 1.26 12.54
N ILE A 278 -24.80 2.21 13.36
CA ILE A 278 -25.64 1.98 14.52
C ILE A 278 -26.97 2.71 14.26
N PRO A 279 -28.14 2.12 14.57
CA PRO A 279 -29.43 2.81 14.46
C PRO A 279 -29.39 4.20 15.10
N GLY A 280 -29.68 5.25 14.31
CA GLY A 280 -29.67 6.64 14.76
C GLY A 280 -28.28 7.32 14.86
N LYS A 281 -27.16 6.60 14.70
CA LYS A 281 -25.79 7.16 14.74
C LYS A 281 -24.85 6.45 13.76
N LYS A 282 -24.25 7.19 12.83
CA LYS A 282 -23.11 6.69 12.04
C LYS A 282 -21.82 7.00 12.78
N LYS A 283 -20.95 6.00 12.99
CA LYS A 283 -19.59 6.29 13.46
C LYS A 283 -18.83 6.97 12.34
N SER A 284 -18.09 8.02 12.68
CA SER A 284 -17.14 8.60 11.72
C SER A 284 -15.97 7.65 11.50
N GLY A 285 -15.29 7.73 10.35
CA GLY A 285 -14.08 6.94 10.07
C GLY A 285 -13.06 7.02 11.22
N ARG A 286 -12.94 8.19 11.84
CA ARG A 286 -12.15 8.44 13.06
C ARG A 286 -12.46 7.47 14.21
N GLN A 287 -13.73 7.32 14.55
CA GLN A 287 -14.17 6.50 15.67
C GLN A 287 -13.97 5.01 15.38
N VAL A 288 -14.08 4.62 14.10
CA VAL A 288 -13.81 3.26 13.64
C VAL A 288 -12.31 2.95 13.77
N THR A 289 -11.44 3.78 13.20
CA THR A 289 -9.97 3.63 13.25
C THR A 289 -9.44 3.53 14.67
N PHE A 290 -9.82 4.47 15.55
CA PHE A 290 -9.35 4.46 16.94
C PHE A 290 -9.78 3.18 17.69
N SER A 291 -10.99 2.68 17.42
CA SER A 291 -11.49 1.45 18.05
C SER A 291 -10.73 0.22 17.54
N THR A 292 -10.45 0.14 16.24
CA THR A 292 -9.73 -1.01 15.67
C THR A 292 -8.28 -1.07 16.09
N ASP A 293 -7.60 0.08 16.18
CA ASP A 293 -6.19 0.11 16.57
C ASP A 293 -6.00 -0.33 18.03
N LEU A 294 -6.88 0.13 18.93
CA LEU A 294 -6.87 -0.31 20.33
C LEU A 294 -7.13 -1.82 20.45
N ILE A 295 -8.10 -2.35 19.70
CA ILE A 295 -8.39 -3.79 19.72
C ILE A 295 -7.21 -4.58 19.16
N TYR A 296 -6.58 -4.11 18.08
CA TYR A 296 -5.37 -4.72 17.52
C TYR A 296 -4.25 -4.79 18.57
N ASP A 297 -3.95 -3.67 19.23
CA ASP A 297 -2.86 -3.60 20.20
C ASP A 297 -3.14 -4.50 21.43
N VAL A 298 -4.40 -4.61 21.87
CA VAL A 298 -4.82 -5.53 22.95
C VAL A 298 -4.70 -6.98 22.51
N LEU A 299 -5.25 -7.36 21.36
CA LEU A 299 -5.17 -8.74 20.87
C LEU A 299 -3.72 -9.16 20.62
N ARG A 300 -2.91 -8.30 20.02
CA ARG A 300 -1.48 -8.58 19.81
C ARG A 300 -0.75 -8.86 21.12
N LYS A 301 -1.10 -8.15 22.20
CA LYS A 301 -0.44 -8.29 23.50
C LYS A 301 -0.92 -9.51 24.29
N TYR A 302 -2.21 -9.82 24.26
CA TYR A 302 -2.82 -10.81 25.15
C TYR A 302 -3.30 -12.09 24.46
N GLU A 303 -3.54 -12.05 23.15
CA GLU A 303 -4.02 -13.19 22.36
C GLU A 303 -3.42 -13.14 20.93
N PRO A 304 -2.09 -13.27 20.78
CA PRO A 304 -1.41 -13.11 19.49
C PRO A 304 -1.88 -14.12 18.42
N ASP A 305 -2.40 -15.27 18.85
CA ASP A 305 -2.96 -16.30 17.99
C ASP A 305 -4.43 -16.05 17.57
N HIS A 306 -5.02 -14.91 17.93
CA HIS A 306 -6.42 -14.60 17.66
C HIS A 306 -6.75 -14.72 16.16
N LEU A 307 -7.91 -15.33 15.84
CA LEU A 307 -8.36 -15.61 14.48
C LEU A 307 -8.26 -14.40 13.54
N LEU A 308 -8.72 -13.23 13.99
CA LEU A 308 -8.71 -12.03 13.15
C LEU A 308 -7.31 -11.42 12.97
N LEU A 309 -6.35 -11.67 13.86
CA LEU A 309 -4.96 -11.32 13.62
C LEU A 309 -4.38 -12.21 12.53
N ARG A 310 -4.70 -13.51 12.56
CA ARG A 310 -4.32 -14.46 11.48
C ARG A 310 -4.95 -14.09 10.15
N ALA A 311 -6.25 -13.79 10.12
CA ALA A 311 -6.93 -13.36 8.89
C ALA A 311 -6.38 -12.02 8.38
N ALA A 312 -6.09 -11.05 9.25
CA ALA A 312 -5.45 -9.79 8.86
C ALA A 312 -4.04 -10.03 8.29
N TRP A 313 -3.30 -10.98 8.86
CA TRP A 313 -2.00 -11.40 8.35
C TRP A 313 -2.12 -12.11 7.00
N GLU A 314 -3.11 -12.97 6.81
CA GLU A 314 -3.37 -13.63 5.53
C GLU A 314 -3.83 -12.65 4.45
N ASP A 315 -4.69 -11.69 4.77
CA ASP A 315 -5.11 -10.61 3.85
C ASP A 315 -3.94 -9.69 3.51
N ALA A 316 -3.14 -9.31 4.52
CA ALA A 316 -1.90 -8.58 4.29
C ALA A 316 -0.96 -9.42 3.41
N ARG A 317 -0.80 -10.71 3.70
CA ARG A 317 0.04 -11.65 2.93
C ARG A 317 -0.45 -11.83 1.49
N ALA A 318 -1.76 -11.85 1.26
CA ALA A 318 -2.35 -11.92 -0.06
C ALA A 318 -2.21 -10.60 -0.84
N ARG A 319 -2.25 -9.45 -0.15
CA ARG A 319 -1.81 -8.17 -0.74
C ARG A 319 -0.29 -8.13 -0.96
N MET A 320 0.45 -8.90 -0.17
CA MET A 320 1.88 -9.15 -0.29
C MET A 320 2.20 -10.35 -1.20
N THR A 321 1.27 -10.90 -1.99
CA THR A 321 1.62 -11.89 -3.03
C THR A 321 2.59 -11.26 -4.05
N ASP A 322 2.62 -9.93 -4.10
CA ASP A 322 3.62 -9.08 -4.77
C ASP A 322 5.04 -9.17 -4.16
N VAL A 323 5.20 -9.70 -2.95
CA VAL A 323 6.51 -9.96 -2.32
C VAL A 323 7.22 -11.14 -2.98
N GLY A 324 6.50 -12.15 -3.48
CA GLY A 324 7.12 -13.22 -4.24
C GLY A 324 7.74 -12.71 -5.54
N ARG A 325 7.06 -11.76 -6.19
CA ARG A 325 7.58 -11.03 -7.36
C ARG A 325 8.75 -10.14 -6.99
N LEU A 326 8.63 -9.40 -5.88
CA LEU A 326 9.68 -8.55 -5.35
C LEU A 326 10.94 -9.35 -4.99
N ALA A 327 10.79 -10.51 -4.35
CA ALA A 327 11.89 -11.42 -4.04
C ALA A 327 12.57 -11.90 -5.32
N HIS A 328 11.80 -12.38 -6.31
CA HIS A 328 12.38 -12.77 -7.59
C HIS A 328 13.10 -11.61 -8.31
N LEU A 329 12.51 -10.41 -8.27
CA LEU A 329 13.13 -9.20 -8.81
C LEU A 329 14.46 -8.92 -8.12
N LEU A 330 14.50 -8.90 -6.79
CA LEU A 330 15.71 -8.58 -6.01
C LEU A 330 16.78 -9.67 -6.18
N ASP A 331 16.39 -10.95 -6.15
CA ASP A 331 17.29 -12.10 -6.37
C ASP A 331 17.99 -12.02 -7.73
N THR A 332 17.32 -11.48 -8.75
CA THR A 332 17.85 -11.41 -10.11
C THR A 332 18.29 -10.01 -10.54
N ALA A 333 18.05 -8.99 -9.71
CA ALA A 333 18.28 -7.59 -10.07
C ALA A 333 19.74 -7.35 -10.41
N ALA A 334 20.67 -7.76 -9.54
CA ALA A 334 22.10 -7.53 -9.73
C ALA A 334 22.62 -8.12 -11.06
N GLU A 335 22.16 -9.32 -11.42
CA GLU A 335 22.58 -10.01 -12.65
C GLU A 335 21.94 -9.42 -13.92
N ARG A 336 20.70 -8.93 -13.80
CA ARG A 336 19.89 -8.50 -14.94
C ARG A 336 19.84 -6.97 -15.11
N MET A 337 20.47 -6.22 -14.22
CA MET A 337 20.43 -4.76 -14.23
C MET A 337 21.24 -4.19 -15.40
N LEU A 338 20.59 -3.35 -16.19
CA LEU A 338 21.22 -2.42 -17.11
C LEU A 338 21.12 -1.03 -16.49
N HIS A 339 22.20 -0.56 -15.86
CA HIS A 339 22.28 0.80 -15.34
C HIS A 339 22.78 1.74 -16.43
N ILE A 340 22.04 2.83 -16.66
CA ILE A 340 22.44 3.92 -17.55
C ILE A 340 22.42 5.23 -16.77
N ASP A 341 23.60 5.85 -16.61
CA ASP A 341 23.72 7.21 -16.08
C ASP A 341 23.48 8.23 -17.20
N LEU A 342 22.46 9.07 -17.02
CA LEU A 342 21.97 9.99 -18.03
C LEU A 342 22.19 11.45 -17.59
N PRO A 343 22.55 12.35 -18.52
CA PRO A 343 22.73 13.77 -18.20
C PRO A 343 21.39 14.49 -17.94
N ARG A 344 20.24 13.88 -18.25
CA ARG A 344 18.89 14.44 -18.09
C ARG A 344 17.83 13.35 -18.19
N VAL A 345 16.58 13.70 -17.86
CA VAL A 345 15.39 12.83 -17.96
C VAL A 345 15.25 12.16 -19.33
N SER A 346 14.96 10.86 -19.33
CA SER A 346 14.68 10.05 -20.52
C SER A 346 13.19 10.14 -20.91
N PRO A 347 12.82 9.89 -22.19
CA PRO A 347 11.42 9.83 -22.59
C PRO A 347 10.57 8.85 -21.76
N LEU A 348 11.07 7.67 -21.41
CA LEU A 348 10.31 6.72 -20.58
C LEU A 348 10.13 7.15 -19.12
N ALA A 349 11.00 8.04 -18.61
CA ALA A 349 10.90 8.55 -17.25
C ALA A 349 9.87 9.68 -17.11
N VAL A 350 9.57 10.44 -18.17
CA VAL A 350 8.61 11.57 -18.13
C VAL A 350 7.21 11.20 -17.57
N PRO A 351 6.58 10.07 -17.94
CA PRO A 351 5.25 9.70 -17.42
C PRO A 351 5.27 9.06 -16.01
N VAL A 352 6.44 8.86 -15.41
CA VAL A 352 6.61 8.30 -14.05
C VAL A 352 6.61 9.42 -13.03
#